data_AF-A0A1V5IH76-F1
#
_entry.id   AF-A0A1V5IH76-F1
#
_cell.length_a   1.000
_cell.length_b   1.000
_cell.length_c   1.000
_cell.angle_alpha   90.00
_cell.angle_beta   90.00
_cell.angle_gamma   90.00
#
_symmetry.space_group_name_H-M   'P 1'
#
loop_
_entity.id
_entity.type
_entity.pdbx_description
1 polymer ?
#
loop_
_entity_poly.entity_id
_entity_poly.type
_entity_poly.pdbx_seq_one_letter_code
_entity_poly.pdbx_strand_id
1 'polypeptide(L)'
;MFSLAERRYNIQLGDLLRKNCYEVYLPQDSGDDSHKRERDAHKAIFGKNLAALEASDIVVAVIDGPDADSGTAWEIGYAFSKGIPVISLRTDFRKAGYHEDVNLMLEHSSTVVHSEEELVAALLFPGGFLAAHKC
;
A
#
# COMPACT_ATOMS: atom_id res chain seq x y z
N MET A 1 1.05 -10.01 2.57
CA MET A 1 1.65 -9.91 3.93
C MET A 1 1.11 -10.99 4.87
N PHE A 2 1.99 -11.84 5.41
CA PHE A 2 1.61 -13.02 6.21
C PHE A 2 2.36 -13.17 7.52
N SER A 3 3.50 -12.49 7.73
CA SER A 3 4.26 -12.63 8.96
C SER A 3 3.61 -11.87 10.13
N LEU A 4 3.87 -12.32 11.35
CA LEU A 4 3.41 -11.62 12.56
C LEU A 4 4.00 -10.20 12.66
N ALA A 5 5.24 -10.02 12.21
CA ALA A 5 5.91 -8.72 12.22
C ALA A 5 5.21 -7.75 11.25
N GLU A 6 4.95 -8.20 10.01
CA GLU A 6 4.23 -7.44 8.99
C GLU A 6 2.84 -7.02 9.48
N ARG A 7 2.06 -7.96 10.04
CA ARG A 7 0.71 -7.68 10.54
C ARG A 7 0.72 -6.65 11.68
N ARG A 8 1.65 -6.78 12.62
CA ARG A 8 1.82 -5.83 13.74
C ARG A 8 2.18 -4.46 13.23
N TYR A 9 3.08 -4.39 12.25
CA TYR A 9 3.48 -3.14 11.65
C TYR A 9 2.31 -2.46 10.93
N ASN A 10 1.52 -3.20 10.16
CA ASN A 10 0.30 -2.67 9.53
C ASN A 10 -0.73 -2.14 10.53
N ILE A 11 -0.88 -2.79 11.69
CA ILE A 11 -1.77 -2.31 12.76
C ILE A 11 -1.24 -1.00 13.33
N GLN A 12 0.05 -0.94 13.66
CA GLN A 12 0.69 0.28 14.14
C GLN A 12 0.52 1.44 13.16
N LEU A 13 0.79 1.18 11.87
CA LEU A 13 0.66 2.17 10.81
C LEU A 13 -0.81 2.61 10.65
N GLY A 14 -1.75 1.67 10.67
CA GLY A 14 -3.18 1.97 10.64
C GLY A 14 -3.62 2.83 11.82
N ASP A 15 -3.10 2.57 13.02
CA ASP A 15 -3.39 3.37 14.21
C ASP A 15 -2.80 4.78 14.12
N LEU A 16 -1.61 4.94 13.54
CA LEU A 16 -1.02 6.24 13.24
C LEU A 16 -1.91 7.04 12.29
N LEU A 17 -2.38 6.41 11.21
CA LEU A 17 -3.26 7.06 10.22
C LEU A 17 -4.62 7.43 10.83
N ARG A 18 -5.23 6.55 11.63
CA ARG A 18 -6.49 6.84 12.35
C ARG A 18 -6.34 8.00 13.33
N LYS A 19 -5.20 8.12 14.02
CA LYS A 19 -4.90 9.29 14.88
C LYS A 19 -4.80 10.61 14.10
N ASN A 20 -4.49 10.53 12.81
CA ASN A 20 -4.50 11.66 11.88
C ASN A 20 -5.83 11.80 11.12
N CYS A 21 -6.92 11.27 11.67
CA CYS A 21 -8.29 11.40 11.16
C CYS A 21 -8.59 10.70 9.83
N TYR A 22 -7.80 9.69 9.44
CA TYR A 22 -8.10 8.84 8.28
C TYR A 22 -9.00 7.66 8.67
N GLU A 23 -9.94 7.33 7.81
CA GLU A 23 -10.58 6.01 7.81
C GLU A 23 -9.64 5.01 7.15
N VAL A 24 -9.36 3.89 7.83
CA VAL A 24 -8.31 2.94 7.39
C VAL A 24 -8.90 1.54 7.25
N TYR A 25 -8.86 1.04 6.03
CA TYR A 25 -9.07 -0.36 5.69
C TYR A 25 -7.74 -1.12 5.70
N LEU A 26 -7.65 -2.22 6.46
CA LEU A 26 -6.50 -3.13 6.42
C LEU A 26 -6.95 -4.48 5.82
N PRO A 27 -6.37 -4.94 4.69
CA PRO A 27 -6.77 -6.21 4.06
C PRO A 27 -6.70 -7.43 5.00
N GLN A 28 -5.82 -7.39 6.00
CA GLN A 28 -5.65 -8.45 6.99
C GLN A 28 -6.83 -8.59 7.97
N ASP A 29 -7.67 -7.57 8.11
CA ASP A 29 -8.87 -7.63 8.95
C ASP A 29 -10.00 -8.40 8.24
N SER A 30 -9.95 -8.48 6.91
CA SER A 30 -10.89 -9.21 6.06
C SER A 30 -10.48 -10.67 5.83
N GLY A 31 -9.31 -11.09 6.31
CA GLY A 31 -8.71 -12.40 6.05
C GLY A 31 -9.07 -13.44 7.11
N ASP A 32 -9.75 -14.51 6.68
CA ASP A 32 -9.90 -15.74 7.45
C ASP A 32 -8.54 -16.47 7.55
N ASP A 33 -8.09 -16.69 8.78
CA ASP A 33 -6.88 -17.43 9.16
C ASP A 33 -7.06 -18.95 9.07
N SER A 34 -8.22 -19.42 8.61
CA SER A 34 -8.47 -20.83 8.39
C SER A 34 -7.71 -21.36 7.15
N HIS A 35 -6.90 -22.39 7.37
CA HIS A 35 -6.19 -23.16 6.34
C HIS A 35 -7.10 -23.92 5.35
N LYS A 36 -8.42 -23.66 5.34
CA LYS A 36 -9.42 -24.30 4.48
C LYS A 36 -10.03 -23.29 3.52
N ARG A 37 -9.21 -22.74 2.63
CA ARG A 37 -9.69 -21.77 1.65
C ARG A 37 -10.43 -22.48 0.51
N GLU A 38 -11.74 -22.62 0.66
CA GLU A 38 -12.60 -22.96 -0.46
C GLU A 38 -12.52 -21.85 -1.53
N ARG A 39 -12.61 -22.22 -2.82
CA ARG A 39 -12.43 -21.28 -3.95
C ARG A 39 -13.36 -20.06 -3.88
N ASP A 40 -14.53 -20.21 -3.27
CA ASP A 40 -15.51 -19.13 -3.15
C ASP A 40 -15.08 -18.08 -2.11
N ALA A 41 -14.39 -18.50 -1.04
CA ALA A 41 -13.82 -17.58 -0.05
C ALA A 41 -12.72 -16.70 -0.66
N HIS A 42 -11.88 -17.26 -1.56
CA HIS A 42 -10.88 -16.47 -2.30
C HIS A 42 -11.50 -15.36 -3.14
N LYS A 43 -12.55 -15.69 -3.90
CA LYS A 43 -13.26 -14.70 -4.74
C LYS A 43 -13.90 -13.61 -3.91
N ALA A 44 -14.48 -13.98 -2.76
CA ALA A 44 -15.08 -13.02 -1.84
C ALA A 44 -14.04 -12.07 -1.25
N ILE A 45 -12.88 -12.57 -0.79
CA ILE A 45 -11.79 -11.73 -0.27
C ILE A 45 -11.25 -10.81 -1.35
N PHE A 46 -10.98 -11.34 -2.55
CA PHE A 46 -10.53 -10.54 -3.69
C PHE A 46 -11.52 -9.42 -4.02
N GLY A 47 -12.83 -9.73 -4.10
CA GLY A 47 -13.86 -8.74 -4.37
C GLY A 47 -13.96 -7.66 -3.29
N LYS A 48 -13.79 -8.03 -2.01
CA LYS A 48 -13.76 -7.06 -0.89
C LYS A 48 -12.56 -6.12 -0.99
N ASN A 49 -11.36 -6.64 -1.22
CA ASN A 49 -10.15 -5.81 -1.36
C ASN A 49 -10.25 -4.90 -2.58
N LEU A 50 -10.78 -5.40 -3.70
CA LEU A 50 -11.00 -4.62 -4.90
C LEU A 50 -11.99 -3.47 -4.66
N ALA A 51 -13.12 -3.74 -4.01
CA ALA A 51 -14.10 -2.72 -3.68
C ALA A 51 -13.52 -1.67 -2.71
N ALA A 52 -12.70 -2.09 -1.74
CA ALA A 52 -12.02 -1.16 -0.84
C ALA A 52 -11.03 -0.25 -1.57
N LEU A 53 -10.23 -0.80 -2.50
CA LEU A 53 -9.34 0.00 -3.36
C LEU A 53 -10.12 1.03 -4.17
N GLU A 54 -11.21 0.62 -4.83
CA GLU A 54 -12.03 1.54 -5.65
C GLU A 54 -12.71 2.64 -4.84
N ALA A 55 -13.00 2.39 -3.56
CA ALA A 55 -13.60 3.36 -2.65
C ALA A 55 -12.56 4.25 -1.95
N SER A 56 -11.26 3.98 -2.10
CA SER A 56 -10.20 4.70 -1.40
C SER A 56 -9.84 6.01 -2.09
N ASP A 57 -9.73 7.09 -1.29
CA ASP A 57 -9.18 8.37 -1.76
C ASP A 57 -7.65 8.31 -1.94
N ILE A 58 -6.99 7.39 -1.24
CA ILE A 58 -5.54 7.20 -1.27
C ILE A 58 -5.16 5.78 -0.83
N VAL A 59 -4.08 5.24 -1.38
CA VAL A 59 -3.50 3.95 -0.98
C VAL A 59 -2.15 4.19 -0.31
N VAL A 60 -1.95 3.59 0.87
CA VAL A 60 -0.65 3.51 1.54
C VAL A 60 -0.13 2.08 1.43
N ALA A 61 1.03 1.91 0.81
CA ALA A 61 1.62 0.61 0.57
C ALA A 61 2.97 0.45 1.29
N VAL A 62 3.14 -0.60 2.09
CA VAL A 62 4.44 -0.96 2.66
C VAL A 62 5.19 -1.82 1.67
N ILE A 63 6.34 -1.34 1.19
CA ILE A 63 7.16 -1.99 0.14
C ILE A 63 8.55 -2.38 0.65
N ASP A 64 8.64 -2.67 1.95
CA ASP A 64 9.89 -3.11 2.59
C ASP A 64 10.31 -4.50 2.13
N GLY A 65 11.63 -4.69 2.07
CA GLY A 65 12.25 -5.93 1.62
C GLY A 65 12.97 -5.80 0.27
N PRO A 66 13.57 -6.91 -0.21
CA PRO A 66 14.30 -6.93 -1.47
C PRO A 66 13.39 -6.73 -2.68
N ASP A 67 12.11 -7.11 -2.57
CA ASP A 67 11.07 -6.89 -3.56
C ASP A 67 9.73 -6.74 -2.83
N ALA A 68 8.78 -6.01 -3.42
CA ALA A 68 7.45 -5.87 -2.85
C ALA A 68 6.68 -7.19 -2.96
N ASP A 69 5.78 -7.45 -2.01
CA ASP A 69 4.84 -8.56 -2.11
C ASP A 69 4.04 -8.42 -3.42
N SER A 70 3.95 -9.51 -4.18
CA SER A 70 3.25 -9.53 -5.47
C SER A 70 1.79 -9.07 -5.38
N GLY A 71 1.13 -9.29 -4.23
CA GLY A 71 -0.18 -8.75 -3.92
C GLY A 71 -0.15 -7.22 -3.84
N THR A 72 0.73 -6.66 -3.00
CA THR A 72 0.92 -5.21 -2.87
C THR A 72 1.27 -4.56 -4.21
N ALA A 73 2.18 -5.16 -5.00
CA ALA A 73 2.55 -4.63 -6.32
C ALA A 73 1.36 -4.59 -7.29
N TRP A 74 0.48 -5.60 -7.26
CA TRP A 74 -0.74 -5.61 -8.05
C TRP A 74 -1.73 -4.52 -7.62
N GLU A 75 -1.89 -4.33 -6.31
CA GLU A 75 -2.79 -3.30 -5.74
C GLU A 75 -2.30 -1.88 -6.09
N ILE A 76 -0.99 -1.63 -6.02
CA ILE A 76 -0.37 -0.37 -6.47
C ILE A 76 -0.64 -0.11 -7.95
N GLY A 77 -0.37 -1.10 -8.81
CA GLY A 77 -0.62 -0.97 -10.25
C GLY A 77 -2.10 -0.73 -10.57
N TYR A 78 -3.01 -1.38 -9.84
CA TYR A 78 -4.44 -1.16 -9.97
C TYR A 78 -4.83 0.27 -9.60
N ALA A 79 -4.41 0.74 -8.43
CA ALA A 79 -4.67 2.11 -7.96
C ALA A 79 -4.15 3.16 -8.94
N PHE A 80 -2.91 2.99 -9.42
CA PHE A 80 -2.31 3.85 -10.43
C PHE A 80 -3.14 3.93 -11.72
N SER A 81 -3.60 2.78 -12.23
CA SER A 81 -4.45 2.73 -13.43
C SER A 81 -5.80 3.44 -13.27
N LYS A 82 -6.28 3.59 -12.03
CA LYS A 82 -7.52 4.29 -11.67
C LYS A 82 -7.30 5.76 -11.34
N GLY A 83 -6.05 6.23 -11.32
CA GLY A 83 -5.71 7.59 -10.87
C GLY A 83 -5.86 7.79 -9.36
N ILE A 84 -5.91 6.71 -8.58
CA ILE A 84 -5.92 6.76 -7.12
C ILE A 84 -4.47 7.02 -6.67
N PRO A 85 -4.21 8.09 -5.90
CA PRO A 85 -2.87 8.37 -5.38
C PRO A 85 -2.34 7.21 -4.53
N VAL A 86 -1.06 6.90 -4.69
CA VAL A 86 -0.36 5.88 -3.91
C VAL A 86 0.84 6.51 -3.21
N ILE A 87 0.96 6.29 -1.90
CA ILE A 87 2.18 6.58 -1.14
C ILE A 87 2.79 5.25 -0.70
N SER A 88 4.02 4.99 -1.13
CA SER A 88 4.76 3.78 -0.78
C SER A 88 5.75 4.07 0.34
N LEU A 89 5.60 3.40 1.48
CA LEU A 89 6.52 3.47 2.60
C LEU A 89 7.62 2.42 2.44
N ARG A 90 8.87 2.88 2.40
CA ARG A 90 10.09 2.05 2.35
C ARG A 90 11.06 2.48 3.45
N THR A 91 11.06 1.75 4.56
CA THR A 91 12.02 1.92 5.65
C THR A 91 13.33 1.17 5.42
N ASP A 92 13.35 0.21 4.48
CA ASP A 92 14.55 -0.51 4.09
C ASP A 92 15.57 0.39 3.37
N PHE A 93 16.70 0.64 4.03
CA PHE A 93 17.80 1.48 3.52
C PHE A 93 18.56 0.86 2.35
N ARG A 94 18.37 -0.44 2.08
CA ARG A 94 19.03 -1.10 0.95
C ARG A 94 18.41 -0.61 -0.35
N LYS A 95 19.22 -0.49 -1.40
CA LYS A 95 18.75 -0.11 -2.74
C LYS A 95 18.62 -1.33 -3.64
N ALA A 96 17.62 -1.34 -4.52
CA ALA A 96 17.46 -2.37 -5.56
C ALA A 96 18.56 -2.24 -6.65
N GLY A 97 19.02 -1.03 -6.92
CA GLY A 97 20.07 -0.73 -7.89
C GLY A 97 20.91 0.49 -7.51
N TYR A 98 21.75 0.96 -8.44
CA TYR A 98 22.60 2.13 -8.21
C TYR A 98 21.79 3.43 -8.14
N HIS A 99 20.67 3.48 -8.87
CA HIS A 99 19.75 4.61 -8.96
C HIS A 99 18.32 4.27 -8.53
N GLU A 100 18.05 2.99 -8.21
CA GLU A 100 16.73 2.48 -7.90
C GLU A 100 16.69 2.12 -6.42
N ASP A 101 15.82 2.78 -5.68
CA ASP A 101 15.53 2.38 -4.31
C ASP A 101 14.71 1.09 -4.36
N VAL A 102 13.68 1.04 -5.22
CA VAL A 102 12.86 -0.15 -5.50
C VAL A 102 12.66 -0.36 -7.00
N ASN A 103 11.98 -1.44 -7.40
CA ASN A 103 11.53 -1.64 -8.77
C ASN A 103 10.89 -0.37 -9.36
N LEU A 104 11.38 0.05 -10.53
CA LEU A 104 10.96 1.27 -11.22
C LEU A 104 9.44 1.40 -11.38
N MET A 105 8.72 0.29 -11.51
CA MET A 105 7.26 0.31 -11.66
C MET A 105 6.59 0.86 -10.39
N LEU A 106 7.15 0.58 -9.22
CA LEU A 106 6.64 1.09 -7.94
C LEU A 106 7.06 2.55 -7.72
N GLU A 107 8.28 2.92 -8.07
CA GLU A 107 8.76 4.31 -7.99
C GLU A 107 7.95 5.26 -8.87
N HIS A 108 7.58 4.82 -10.08
CA HIS A 108 6.81 5.66 -11.00
C HIS A 108 5.30 5.60 -10.79
N SER A 109 4.78 4.59 -10.08
CA SER A 109 3.35 4.48 -9.79
C SER A 109 2.95 5.01 -8.42
N SER A 110 3.91 5.44 -7.60
CA SER A 110 3.66 5.93 -6.25
C SER A 110 4.65 7.01 -5.82
N THR A 111 4.30 7.74 -4.77
CA THR A 111 5.27 8.59 -4.06
C THR A 111 5.98 7.76 -3.02
N VAL A 112 7.29 7.56 -3.15
CA VAL A 112 8.08 6.79 -2.18
C VAL A 112 8.51 7.69 -1.03
N VAL A 113 8.26 7.27 0.19
CA VAL A 113 8.67 7.91 1.45
C VAL A 113 9.45 6.92 2.30
N HIS A 114 10.35 7.44 3.14
CA HIS A 114 11.31 6.61 3.87
C HIS A 114 11.08 6.55 5.38
N SER A 115 10.06 7.24 5.88
CA SER A 115 9.72 7.28 7.30
C SER A 115 8.23 7.48 7.53
N GLU A 116 7.75 7.15 8.73
CA GLU A 116 6.37 7.41 9.15
C GLU A 116 6.09 8.92 9.19
N GLU A 117 7.09 9.74 9.54
CA GLU A 117 7.00 11.19 9.53
C GLU A 117 6.81 11.74 8.12
N GLU A 118 7.58 11.25 7.14
CA GLU A 118 7.43 11.62 5.73
C GLU A 118 6.08 11.16 5.17
N LEU A 119 5.60 9.98 5.56
CA LEU A 119 4.27 9.50 5.19
C LEU A 119 3.18 10.47 5.68
N VAL A 120 3.21 10.85 6.96
CA VAL A 120 2.23 11.80 7.52
C VAL A 120 2.34 13.15 6.83
N ALA A 121 3.56 13.64 6.55
CA ALA A 121 3.75 14.89 5.83
C ALA A 121 3.19 14.83 4.39
N ALA A 122 3.43 13.75 3.66
CA ALA A 122 2.92 13.56 2.30
C ALA A 122 1.38 13.51 2.27
N LEU A 123 0.77 12.91 3.29
CA LEU A 123 -0.69 12.85 3.45
C LEU A 123 -1.33 14.21 3.74
N LEU A 124 -0.66 15.09 4.49
CA LEU A 124 -1.18 16.41 4.86
C LEU A 124 -1.09 17.46 3.73
N PHE A 125 -0.23 17.23 2.72
CA PHE A 125 -0.03 18.17 1.61
C PHE A 125 -0.29 17.52 0.23
N PRO A 126 -1.54 17.12 -0.08
CA PRO A 126 -1.86 16.48 -1.35
C PRO A 126 -1.66 17.41 -2.57
N GLY A 127 -1.61 18.73 -2.37
CA GLY A 127 -1.54 19.75 -3.44
C GLY A 127 -0.20 19.90 -4.17
N GLY A 128 0.83 19.10 -3.84
CA GLY A 128 2.13 19.14 -4.53
C GLY A 128 2.27 18.16 -5.69
N PHE A 129 1.41 17.14 -5.78
CA PHE A 129 1.67 15.98 -6.62
C PHE A 129 0.55 15.76 -7.62
N LEU A 130 0.64 16.49 -8.74
CA LEU A 130 -0.05 16.13 -9.97
C LEU A 130 0.36 14.71 -10.34
N ALA A 131 -0.57 13.76 -10.24
CA ALA A 131 -0.49 12.51 -10.97
C ALA A 131 -0.22 12.90 -12.44
N ALA A 132 1.02 12.68 -12.89
CA ALA A 132 1.42 12.93 -14.26
C ALA A 132 0.82 11.83 -15.15
N HIS A 133 -0.50 11.80 -15.29
CA HIS A 133 -1.21 11.01 -16.28
C HIS A 133 -2.27 11.87 -16.97
N LYS A 134 -1.76 12.72 -17.86
CA LYS A 134 -2.47 13.11 -19.07
C LYS A 134 -1.74 12.52 -20.26
N CYS A 135 -2.23 11.40 -20.76
CA CYS A 135 -2.29 11.05 -22.17
C CYS A 135 -3.56 10.26 -22.39
#